data_AF-W7QR67-F1
#
_entry.id   AF-W7QR67-F1
#
_cell.length_a   1.000
_cell.length_b   1.000
_cell.length_c   1.000
_cell.angle_alpha   90.00
_cell.angle_beta   90.00
_cell.angle_gamma   90.00
#
_symmetry.space_group_name_H-M   'P 1'
#
loop_
_entity.id
_entity.type
_entity.pdbx_description
1 polymer ?
#
loop_
_entity_poly.entity_id
_entity_poly.type
_entity_poly.pdbx_seq_one_letter_code
_entity_poly.pdbx_strand_id
1 'polypeptide(L)'
;MPSKETLSFKLKCIEAVVHQQQSLCSVAEQHHVGKRKLLKWITQYHRGELYRPHVEELNQIQSSVIDLERQLQDLQALTKMLSMYTKQN
;
A
#
# COMPACT_ATOMS: atom_id res chain seq x y z
N MET A 1 -10.42 -23.36 2.68
CA MET A 1 -9.78 -22.06 2.97
C MET A 1 -9.69 -21.27 1.67
N PRO A 2 -10.34 -20.11 1.50
CA PRO A 2 -10.11 -19.32 0.30
C PRO A 2 -8.69 -18.76 0.40
N SER A 3 -7.80 -19.20 -0.49
CA SER A 3 -6.49 -18.59 -0.65
C SER A 3 -6.70 -17.10 -0.95
N LYS A 4 -6.33 -16.23 0.00
CA LYS A 4 -6.33 -14.78 -0.23
C LYS A 4 -5.30 -14.51 -1.31
N GLU A 5 -5.73 -14.34 -2.56
CA GLU A 5 -4.83 -13.91 -3.62
C GLU A 5 -4.27 -12.53 -3.28
N THR A 6 -2.95 -12.40 -3.35
CA THR A 6 -2.22 -11.16 -3.03
C THR A 6 -2.51 -10.07 -4.06
N LEU A 7 -2.30 -8.80 -3.70
CA LEU A 7 -2.43 -7.69 -4.65
C LEU A 7 -1.50 -7.88 -5.85
N SER A 8 -0.24 -8.25 -5.60
CA SER A 8 0.75 -8.51 -6.65
C SER A 8 0.26 -9.56 -7.66
N PHE A 9 -0.32 -10.66 -7.19
CA PHE A 9 -0.88 -11.68 -8.07
C PHE A 9 -2.05 -11.14 -8.93
N LYS A 10 -2.96 -10.37 -8.32
CA LYS A 10 -4.08 -9.75 -9.05
C LYS A 10 -3.57 -8.79 -10.13
N LEU A 11 -2.58 -7.97 -9.80
CA LEU A 11 -1.98 -7.01 -10.74
C LEU A 11 -1.31 -7.71 -11.91
N LYS A 12 -0.56 -8.80 -11.66
CA LYS A 12 0.04 -9.62 -12.72
C LYS A 12 -1.01 -10.13 -13.71
N CYS A 13 -2.15 -10.63 -13.22
CA CYS A 13 -3.23 -11.11 -14.09
C CYS A 13 -3.89 -9.96 -14.87
N ILE A 14 -4.08 -8.80 -14.23
CA ILE A 14 -4.68 -7.63 -14.86
C ILE A 14 -3.75 -7.08 -15.95
N GLU A 15 -2.45 -7.02 -15.69
CA GLU A 15 -1.44 -6.53 -16.65
C GLU A 15 -1.42 -7.38 -17.91
N ALA A 16 -1.49 -8.71 -17.77
CA ALA A 16 -1.58 -9.63 -18.90
C ALA A 16 -2.79 -9.33 -19.80
N VAL A 17 -3.96 -9.03 -19.21
CA VAL A 17 -5.19 -8.75 -19.98
C VAL A 17 -5.21 -7.33 -20.53
N VAL A 18 -4.93 -6.32 -19.71
CA VAL A 18 -5.13 -4.90 -20.03
C VAL A 18 -3.98 -4.34 -20.85
N HIS A 19 -2.74 -4.68 -20.50
CA HIS A 19 -1.54 -4.05 -21.09
C HIS A 19 -0.89 -4.94 -22.16
N GLN A 20 -0.90 -6.26 -21.95
CA GLN A 20 -0.34 -7.23 -22.91
C GLN A 20 -1.38 -7.77 -23.90
N GLN A 21 -2.63 -7.27 -23.82
CA GLN A 21 -3.75 -7.61 -24.71
C GLN A 21 -4.04 -9.12 -24.81
N GLN A 22 -3.69 -9.89 -23.77
CA GLN A 22 -4.02 -11.31 -23.72
C GLN A 22 -5.52 -11.50 -23.50
N SER A 23 -6.06 -12.58 -24.03
CA SER A 23 -7.47 -12.93 -23.84
C SER A 23 -7.78 -13.13 -22.36
N LEU A 24 -8.90 -12.54 -21.91
CA LEU A 24 -9.43 -12.77 -20.56
C LEU A 24 -9.57 -14.29 -20.28
N CYS A 25 -9.96 -15.07 -21.29
CA CYS A 25 -10.12 -16.51 -21.18
C CYS A 25 -8.78 -17.22 -20.97
N SER A 26 -7.75 -16.86 -21.73
CA SER A 26 -6.45 -17.52 -21.64
C SER A 26 -5.78 -17.22 -20.30
N VAL A 27 -5.81 -15.96 -19.84
CA VAL A 27 -5.23 -15.57 -18.55
C VAL A 27 -5.95 -16.27 -17.39
N ALA A 28 -7.28 -16.34 -17.44
CA ALA A 28 -8.08 -17.06 -16.45
C ALA A 28 -7.71 -18.55 -16.37
N GLU A 29 -7.51 -19.20 -17.51
CA GLU A 29 -7.13 -20.62 -17.58
C GLU A 29 -5.68 -20.84 -17.13
N GLN A 30 -4.72 -20.02 -17.60
CA GLN A 30 -3.30 -20.10 -17.24
C GLN A 30 -3.05 -19.91 -15.73
N HIS A 31 -3.80 -19.01 -15.10
CA HIS A 31 -3.62 -18.68 -13.68
C HIS A 31 -4.64 -19.37 -12.76
N HIS A 32 -5.48 -20.27 -13.30
CA HIS A 32 -6.55 -20.96 -12.56
C HIS A 32 -7.48 -20.00 -11.79
N VAL A 33 -7.78 -18.84 -12.39
CA VAL A 33 -8.69 -17.82 -11.84
C VAL A 33 -10.00 -17.86 -12.59
N GLY A 34 -11.13 -17.87 -11.90
CA GLY A 34 -12.43 -17.79 -12.57
C GLY A 34 -12.59 -16.50 -13.39
N LYS A 35 -13.06 -16.61 -14.64
CA LYS A 35 -13.22 -15.46 -15.58
C LYS A 35 -13.97 -14.27 -14.97
N ARG A 36 -15.07 -14.53 -14.25
CA ARG A 36 -15.86 -13.50 -13.53
C ARG A 36 -15.06 -12.81 -12.42
N LYS A 37 -14.17 -13.54 -11.76
CA LYS A 37 -13.31 -13.02 -10.68
C LYS A 37 -12.23 -12.11 -11.26
N LEU A 38 -11.59 -12.54 -12.34
CA LEU A 38 -10.61 -11.74 -13.07
C LEU A 38 -11.25 -10.46 -13.63
N LEU A 39 -12.44 -10.55 -14.24
CA LEU A 39 -13.19 -9.40 -14.70
C LEU A 39 -13.50 -8.41 -13.56
N LYS A 40 -13.89 -8.91 -12.39
CA LYS A 40 -14.12 -8.08 -11.20
C LYS A 40 -12.86 -7.31 -10.80
N TRP A 41 -11.69 -7.95 -10.82
CA TRP A 41 -10.44 -7.27 -10.51
C TRP A 41 -10.09 -6.19 -11.52
N ILE A 42 -10.30 -6.47 -12.82
CA ILE A 42 -10.09 -5.48 -13.87
C ILE A 42 -11.02 -4.26 -13.66
N THR A 43 -12.29 -4.49 -13.33
CA THR A 43 -13.21 -3.39 -13.00
C THR A 43 -12.74 -2.59 -11.79
N GLN A 44 -12.28 -3.26 -10.73
CA GLN A 44 -11.75 -2.59 -9.53
C GLN A 44 -10.46 -1.80 -9.82
N TYR A 45 -9.61 -2.32 -10.69
CA TYR A 45 -8.38 -1.65 -11.15
C TYR A 45 -8.70 -0.34 -11.86
N HIS A 46 -9.62 -0.36 -12.84
CA HIS A 46 -10.02 0.85 -13.57
C HIS A 46 -10.69 1.90 -12.68
N ARG A 47 -11.36 1.48 -11.60
CA ARG A 47 -11.96 2.38 -10.62
C ARG A 47 -11.00 2.88 -9.55
N GLY A 48 -9.74 2.43 -9.56
CA GLY A 48 -8.76 2.70 -8.50
C GLY A 48 -9.07 2.04 -7.16
N GLU A 49 -10.12 1.22 -7.07
CA GLU A 49 -10.56 0.53 -5.86
C GLU A 49 -9.57 -0.55 -5.43
N LEU A 50 -8.83 -1.12 -6.39
CA LEU A 50 -7.89 -2.21 -6.11
C LEU A 50 -6.72 -1.77 -5.22
N TYR A 51 -6.33 -0.49 -5.30
CA TYR A 51 -5.22 0.10 -4.54
C TYR A 51 -5.67 0.81 -3.26
N ARG A 52 -6.95 1.17 -3.15
CA ARG A 52 -7.48 2.02 -2.08
C ARG A 52 -7.03 1.60 -0.67
N PRO A 53 -7.08 0.30 -0.27
CA PRO A 53 -6.64 -0.09 1.07
C PRO A 53 -5.15 0.19 1.33
N HIS A 54 -4.30 0.06 0.31
CA HIS A 54 -2.86 0.31 0.44
C HIS A 54 -2.56 1.81 0.48
N VAL A 55 -3.33 2.62 -0.25
CA VAL A 55 -3.22 4.09 -0.18
C VAL A 55 -3.64 4.59 1.20
N GLU A 56 -4.71 4.03 1.77
CA GLU A 56 -5.16 4.37 3.13
C GLU A 56 -4.10 3.99 4.18
N GLU A 57 -3.46 2.83 4.05
CA GLU A 57 -2.35 2.41 4.91
C GLU A 57 -1.14 3.36 4.79
N LEU A 58 -0.76 3.74 3.57
CA LEU A 58 0.32 4.71 3.36
C LEU A 58 0.02 6.07 3.99
N ASN A 59 -1.22 6.55 3.90
CA ASN A 59 -1.63 7.82 4.53
C ASN A 59 -1.55 7.75 6.06
N GLN A 60 -1.90 6.60 6.65
CA GLN A 60 -1.78 6.38 8.11
C GLN A 60 -0.32 6.35 8.55
N ILE A 61 0.54 5.66 7.80
CA ILE A 61 1.98 5.62 8.06
C ILE A 61 2.57 7.03 7.95
N GLN A 62 2.22 7.78 6.90
CA GLN A 62 2.68 9.16 6.72
C GLN A 62 2.28 10.05 7.90
N SER A 63 1.04 9.94 8.38
CA SER A 63 0.57 10.69 9.55
C SER A 63 1.40 10.33 10.80
N SER A 64 1.66 9.04 11.01
CA SER A 64 2.48 8.55 12.13
C SER A 64 3.93 9.07 12.06
N VAL A 65 4.51 9.16 10.86
CA VAL A 65 5.86 9.69 10.67
C VAL A 65 5.92 11.17 11.06
N ILE A 66 4.95 11.97 10.63
CA ILE A 66 4.87 13.39 10.98
C ILE A 66 4.80 13.58 12.51
N ASP A 67 3.98 12.77 13.18
CA ASP A 67 3.84 12.82 14.64
C ASP A 67 5.16 12.44 15.36
N LEU A 68 5.85 11.40 14.87
CA LEU A 68 7.13 10.97 15.42
C LEU A 68 8.23 12.01 15.20
N GLU A 69 8.28 12.65 14.02
CA GLU A 69 9.22 13.73 13.74
C GLU A 69 9.00 14.92 14.69
N ARG A 70 7.74 15.27 14.96
CA ARG A 70 7.41 16.31 15.93
C ARG A 70 7.86 15.94 17.35
N GLN A 71 7.57 14.71 17.79
CA GLN A 71 8.01 14.23 19.11
C GLN A 71 9.54 14.25 19.24
N LEU A 72 10.25 13.89 18.17
CA LEU A 72 11.71 13.93 18.14
C LEU A 72 12.23 15.37 18.29
N GLN A 73 11.61 16.34 17.62
CA GLN A 73 11.97 17.76 17.76
C GLN A 73 11.73 18.27 19.18
N ASP A 74 10.61 17.90 19.79
CA ASP A 74 10.31 18.27 21.18
C ASP A 74 11.35 17.70 22.15
N LEU A 75 11.72 16.41 22.00
CA LEU A 75 12.75 15.76 22.80
C LEU A 75 14.14 16.39 22.60
N GLN A 76 14.49 16.78 21.38
CA GLN A 76 15.75 17.47 21.09
C GLN A 76 15.78 18.86 21.76
N ALA A 77 14.67 19.60 21.74
CA ALA A 77 14.56 20.90 22.41
C ALA A 77 14.72 20.77 23.93
N LEU A 78 14.05 19.79 24.55
CA LEU A 78 14.18 19.50 25.98
C LEU A 78 15.61 19.11 26.34
N THR A 79 16.25 18.24 25.55
CA THR A 79 17.65 17.83 25.75
C THR A 79 18.60 19.03 25.70
N LYS A 80 18.40 19.93 24.74
CA LYS A 80 19.21 21.15 24.63
C LYS A 80 19.04 22.05 25.86
N MET A 81 17.81 22.27 26.34
CA MET A 81 17.58 23.04 27.56
C MET A 81 18.29 22.43 28.77
N LEU A 82 18.13 21.12 28.99
CA LEU A 82 18.80 20.41 30.09
C LEU A 82 20.32 20.58 30.02
N SER A 83 20.91 20.48 28.82
CA SER A 83 22.36 20.66 28.62
C SER A 83 22.88 22.08 28.94
N MET A 84 22.01 23.10 28.85
CA MET A 84 22.36 24.46 29.23
C MET A 84 22.35 24.62 30.75
N TYR A 85 21.36 24.05 31.43
CA TYR A 85 21.27 24.08 32.89
C TYR A 85 22.41 23.31 33.56
N THR A 86 22.83 22.16 33.01
CA THR A 86 23.94 21.38 33.57
C THR A 86 25.32 22.00 33.37
N LYS A 87 25.48 22.96 32.45
CA LYS A 87 26.74 23.71 32.26
C LYS A 87 26.87 24.93 33.17
N GLN A 88 25.79 25.35 33.83
CA GLN A 88 25.76 26.52 34.72
C GLN A 88 25.95 26.19 36.20
N ASN A 89 25.85 24.90 36.58
CA ASN A 89 26.19 24.37 37.89
C ASN A 89 27.54 23.65 37.85
#